data_AF-A0A652NQI2-F1
#
_entry.id   AF-A0A652NQI2-F1
#
_cell.length_a   1.000
_cell.length_b   1.000
_cell.length_c   1.000
_cell.angle_alpha   90.00
_cell.angle_beta   90.00
_cell.angle_gamma   90.00
#
_symmetry.space_group_name_H-M   'P 1'
#
loop_
_entity.id
_entity.type
_entity.pdbx_description
1 polymer ?
#
loop_
_entity_poly.entity_id
_entity_poly.type
_entity_poly.pdbx_seq_one_letter_code
_entity_poly.pdbx_strand_id
1 'polypeptide(L)'
;MNRAVFTAALSGPRALDSGTALLDALRLGHPTADVLADHAVCYPPPDPARGTVLEPLYPDRLAEDFVALTLPGHRASYPAQRWAPETAAVTTRHDGRPGRGITMLAAAAGRWPHVGPRCLYPLLDEDPALAVTAGGPALLALAGLPSIEDELLADVLACVPDPTPPDLVVAYAVLRIRLLEYRIDTAGGPAEQAGILVNHGNDLTLLGRHEEAARAGLRAVRAFERLAADQPETYEADIGKSLTNHANQLSRLGRSPEAVAAQDRVVRIFRRLHAQDPE
;
A
#
# COMPACT_ATOMS: atom_id res chain seq x y z
N MET A 1 26.33 -9.41 -17.53
CA MET A 1 25.15 -8.91 -18.26
C MET A 1 23.80 -9.24 -17.63
N ASN A 2 23.34 -10.50 -17.55
CA ASN A 2 21.99 -10.83 -17.03
C ASN A 2 21.65 -10.16 -15.68
N ARG A 3 22.58 -10.20 -14.71
CA ARG A 3 22.42 -9.55 -13.40
C ARG A 3 22.26 -8.02 -13.47
N ALA A 4 22.97 -7.35 -14.38
CA ALA A 4 22.82 -5.91 -14.58
C ALA A 4 21.47 -5.54 -15.19
N VAL A 5 20.96 -6.33 -16.15
CA VAL A 5 19.62 -6.13 -16.73
C VAL A 5 18.53 -6.36 -15.69
N PHE A 6 18.69 -7.37 -14.83
CA PHE A 6 17.77 -7.62 -13.71
C PHE A 6 17.77 -6.46 -12.72
N THR A 7 18.94 -5.95 -12.36
CA THR A 7 19.07 -4.75 -11.53
C THR A 7 18.41 -3.55 -12.19
N ALA A 8 18.65 -3.29 -13.48
CA ALA A 8 18.04 -2.20 -14.24
C ALA A 8 16.51 -2.29 -14.27
N ALA A 9 15.95 -3.49 -14.44
CA ALA A 9 14.51 -3.71 -14.42
C ALA A 9 13.88 -3.26 -13.08
N LEU A 10 14.55 -3.52 -11.96
CA LEU A 10 14.10 -3.17 -10.61
C LEU A 10 14.41 -1.71 -10.24
N SER A 11 15.60 -1.21 -10.56
CA SER A 11 16.05 0.13 -10.18
C SER A 11 15.51 1.23 -11.09
N GLY A 12 15.27 0.90 -12.36
CA GLY A 12 15.06 1.86 -13.43
C GLY A 12 16.31 2.67 -13.75
N PRO A 13 16.18 3.68 -14.63
CA PRO A 13 17.29 4.54 -15.03
C PRO A 13 17.86 5.30 -13.82
N ARG A 14 19.19 5.36 -13.73
CA ARG A 14 19.90 6.06 -12.64
C ARG A 14 21.00 6.97 -13.17
N ALA A 15 21.32 8.01 -12.42
CA ALA A 15 22.54 8.78 -12.65
C ALA A 15 23.77 7.88 -12.51
N LEU A 16 24.84 8.18 -13.27
CA LEU A 16 26.05 7.35 -13.32
C LEU A 16 26.62 6.99 -11.93
N ASP A 17 26.74 7.96 -11.02
CA ASP A 17 27.31 7.72 -9.69
C ASP A 17 26.44 6.76 -8.85
N SER A 18 25.12 6.95 -8.85
CA SER A 18 24.19 6.07 -8.12
C SER A 18 24.08 4.69 -8.77
N GLY A 19 24.12 4.61 -10.10
CA GLY A 19 24.17 3.34 -10.82
C GLY A 19 25.46 2.57 -10.55
N THR A 20 26.59 3.28 -10.47
CA THR A 20 27.91 2.71 -10.11
C THR A 20 27.89 2.17 -8.69
N ALA A 21 27.46 2.99 -7.71
CA ALA A 21 27.35 2.57 -6.31
C ALA A 21 26.46 1.33 -6.13
N LEU A 22 25.32 1.29 -6.85
CA LEU A 22 24.41 0.14 -6.82
C LEU A 22 25.07 -1.13 -7.37
N LEU A 23 25.77 -1.06 -8.50
CA LEU A 23 26.44 -2.23 -9.06
C LEU A 23 27.66 -2.67 -8.22
N ASP A 24 28.39 -1.74 -7.62
CA ASP A 24 29.48 -2.03 -6.69
C ASP A 24 28.96 -2.79 -5.45
N ALA A 25 27.81 -2.38 -4.91
CA ALA A 25 27.15 -3.06 -3.79
C ALA A 25 26.80 -4.53 -4.11
N LEU A 26 26.53 -4.84 -5.39
CA LEU A 26 26.18 -6.20 -5.85
C LEU A 26 27.39 -7.12 -6.05
N ARG A 27 28.62 -6.57 -5.99
CA ARG A 27 29.89 -7.31 -6.12
C ARG A 27 29.88 -8.27 -7.30
N LEU A 28 29.67 -7.74 -8.50
CA LEU A 28 29.46 -8.52 -9.73
C LEU A 28 30.67 -9.35 -10.19
N GLY A 29 31.86 -9.17 -9.58
CA GLY A 29 33.09 -9.85 -9.96
C GLY A 29 33.77 -9.30 -11.22
N HIS A 30 33.27 -8.17 -11.75
CA HIS A 30 33.81 -7.45 -12.89
C HIS A 30 33.87 -5.95 -12.56
N PRO A 31 34.75 -5.17 -13.21
CA PRO A 31 34.76 -3.72 -13.05
C PRO A 31 33.40 -3.13 -13.43
N THR A 32 32.83 -2.33 -12.52
CA THR A 32 31.48 -1.76 -12.70
C THR A 32 31.39 -0.87 -13.94
N ALA A 33 32.45 -0.12 -14.25
CA ALA A 33 32.51 0.72 -15.45
C ALA A 33 32.31 -0.10 -16.74
N ASP A 34 32.94 -1.28 -16.83
CA ASP A 34 32.82 -2.16 -18.00
C ASP A 34 31.40 -2.73 -18.10
N VAL A 35 30.83 -3.15 -16.98
CA VAL A 35 29.45 -3.67 -16.95
C VAL A 35 28.42 -2.61 -17.36
N LEU A 36 28.59 -1.37 -16.90
CA LEU A 36 27.72 -0.26 -17.28
C LEU A 36 27.87 0.11 -18.76
N ALA A 37 29.10 0.12 -19.27
CA ALA A 37 29.37 0.37 -20.68
C ALA A 37 28.72 -0.70 -21.57
N ASP A 38 28.94 -1.98 -21.26
CA ASP A 38 28.33 -3.11 -21.96
C ASP A 38 26.80 -3.06 -21.90
N HIS A 39 26.25 -2.70 -20.74
CA HIS A 39 24.80 -2.53 -20.58
C HIS A 39 24.25 -1.41 -21.45
N ALA A 40 24.92 -0.26 -21.51
CA ALA A 40 24.50 0.89 -22.29
C ALA A 40 24.54 0.64 -23.81
N VAL A 41 25.35 -0.31 -24.29
CA VAL A 41 25.31 -0.74 -25.70
C VAL A 41 23.98 -1.42 -26.04
N CYS A 42 23.49 -2.29 -25.16
CA CYS A 42 22.26 -3.05 -25.36
C CYS A 42 21.00 -2.26 -24.98
N TYR A 43 21.11 -1.41 -23.94
CA TYR A 43 20.03 -0.61 -23.37
C TYR A 43 20.49 0.84 -23.26
N PRO A 44 20.62 1.56 -24.39
CA PRO A 44 21.10 2.93 -24.39
C PRO A 44 20.06 3.88 -23.79
N PRO A 45 20.50 4.98 -23.13
CA PRO A 45 19.58 6.03 -22.70
C PRO A 45 18.85 6.62 -23.91
N PRO A 46 17.53 6.88 -23.79
CA PRO A 46 16.74 7.46 -24.89
C PRO A 46 17.21 8.88 -25.24
N ASP A 47 17.84 9.57 -24.29
CA ASP A 47 18.50 10.86 -24.47
C ASP A 47 19.90 10.80 -23.85
N PRO A 48 20.96 10.68 -24.68
CA PRO A 48 22.35 10.63 -24.20
C PRO A 48 22.75 11.84 -23.36
N ALA A 49 22.09 13.00 -23.53
CA ALA A 49 22.38 14.20 -22.73
C ALA A 49 21.99 14.03 -21.25
N ARG A 50 21.13 13.06 -20.92
CA ARG A 50 20.73 12.76 -19.54
C ARG A 50 21.80 12.01 -18.75
N GLY A 51 22.75 11.37 -19.42
CA GLY A 51 23.84 10.63 -18.77
C GLY A 51 23.35 9.52 -17.82
N THR A 52 22.19 8.91 -18.09
CA THR A 52 21.65 7.81 -17.29
C THR A 52 22.27 6.48 -17.68
N VAL A 53 22.33 5.58 -16.71
CA VAL A 53 22.70 4.17 -16.85
C VAL A 53 21.58 3.29 -16.32
N LEU A 54 21.68 1.98 -16.54
CA LEU A 54 20.69 0.99 -16.08
C LEU A 54 19.28 1.25 -16.65
N GLU A 55 19.19 1.61 -17.92
CA GLU A 55 17.91 1.68 -18.62
C GLU A 55 17.23 0.30 -18.60
N PRO A 56 15.97 0.21 -18.12
CA PRO A 56 15.30 -1.07 -18.00
C PRO A 56 14.87 -1.61 -19.37
N LEU A 57 14.44 -2.86 -19.35
CA LEU A 57 13.71 -3.45 -20.47
C LEU A 57 12.34 -2.75 -20.62
N TYR A 58 11.98 -2.37 -21.84
CA TYR A 58 10.67 -1.81 -22.17
C TYR A 58 9.90 -2.70 -23.15
N PRO A 59 8.55 -2.72 -23.11
CA PRO A 59 7.70 -2.10 -22.09
C PRO A 59 7.83 -2.79 -20.73
N ASP A 60 7.36 -2.13 -19.66
CA ASP A 60 7.47 -2.66 -18.27
C ASP A 60 6.91 -4.09 -18.12
N ARG A 61 5.89 -4.46 -18.92
CA ARG A 61 5.39 -5.84 -18.99
C ARG A 61 6.48 -6.88 -19.29
N LEU A 62 7.41 -6.56 -20.21
CA LEU A 62 8.54 -7.45 -20.51
C LEU A 62 9.55 -7.47 -19.38
N ALA A 63 9.80 -6.33 -18.72
CA ALA A 63 10.65 -6.28 -17.54
C ALA A 63 10.10 -7.14 -16.39
N GLU A 64 8.80 -7.08 -16.13
CA GLU A 64 8.11 -7.91 -15.14
C GLU A 64 8.26 -9.41 -15.45
N ASP A 65 8.02 -9.81 -16.70
CA ASP A 65 8.16 -11.21 -17.12
C ASP A 65 9.63 -11.67 -17.03
N PHE A 66 10.57 -10.83 -17.42
CA PHE A 66 11.99 -11.11 -17.30
C PHE A 66 12.43 -11.26 -15.84
N VAL A 67 11.99 -10.36 -14.94
CA VAL A 67 12.23 -10.47 -13.50
C VAL A 67 11.64 -11.76 -12.95
N ALA A 68 10.40 -12.08 -13.30
CA ALA A 68 9.73 -13.29 -12.84
C ALA A 68 10.41 -14.58 -13.33
N LEU A 69 10.84 -14.63 -14.59
CA LEU A 69 11.56 -15.77 -15.17
C LEU A 69 13.01 -15.88 -14.67
N THR A 70 13.59 -14.78 -14.20
CA THR A 70 14.92 -14.79 -13.58
C THR A 70 14.85 -15.31 -12.15
N LEU A 71 13.73 -15.08 -11.44
CA LEU A 71 13.51 -15.57 -10.08
C LEU A 71 13.18 -17.08 -10.03
N PRO A 72 13.73 -17.84 -9.08
CA PRO A 72 13.39 -19.26 -8.90
C PRO A 72 11.92 -19.49 -8.58
N GLY A 73 11.33 -20.58 -9.10
CA GLY A 73 9.99 -21.05 -8.73
C GLY A 73 8.98 -21.15 -9.86
N HIS A 74 9.28 -20.62 -11.05
CA HIS A 74 8.44 -20.80 -12.24
C HIS A 74 8.63 -22.18 -12.88
N ARG A 75 7.73 -22.53 -13.81
CA ARG A 75 7.79 -23.78 -14.61
C ARG A 75 8.19 -23.59 -16.07
N ALA A 76 8.45 -22.35 -16.49
CA ALA A 76 8.90 -22.05 -17.85
C ALA A 76 10.26 -22.69 -18.18
N SER A 77 10.49 -22.97 -19.46
CA SER A 77 11.76 -23.46 -20.00
C SER A 77 12.78 -22.33 -20.16
N TYR A 78 13.09 -21.64 -19.06
CA TYR A 78 14.09 -20.58 -18.96
C TYR A 78 14.91 -20.78 -17.68
N PRO A 79 16.25 -20.62 -17.67
CA PRO A 79 17.04 -20.89 -16.49
C PRO A 79 16.91 -19.78 -15.44
N ALA A 80 16.17 -20.07 -14.36
CA ALA A 80 16.14 -19.23 -13.18
C ALA A 80 17.55 -19.08 -12.56
N GLN A 81 17.76 -17.96 -11.87
CA GLN A 81 19.05 -17.54 -11.36
C GLN A 81 19.05 -17.49 -9.83
N ARG A 82 19.94 -18.24 -9.18
CA ARG A 82 20.00 -18.32 -7.71
C ARG A 82 20.38 -17.00 -7.04
N TRP A 83 21.09 -16.12 -7.75
CA TRP A 83 21.49 -14.80 -7.26
C TRP A 83 20.36 -13.75 -7.29
N ALA A 84 19.22 -14.05 -7.93
CA ALA A 84 18.19 -13.07 -8.21
C ALA A 84 17.48 -12.52 -6.95
N PRO A 85 17.07 -13.34 -5.96
CA PRO A 85 16.45 -12.82 -4.73
C PRO A 85 17.39 -11.88 -3.95
N GLU A 86 18.66 -12.25 -3.80
CA GLU A 86 19.67 -11.41 -3.12
C GLU A 86 19.89 -10.09 -3.86
N THR A 87 19.95 -10.13 -5.19
CA THR A 87 20.08 -8.93 -6.03
C THR A 87 18.87 -8.03 -5.90
N ALA A 88 17.67 -8.60 -5.85
CA ALA A 88 16.45 -7.84 -5.60
C ALA A 88 16.52 -7.16 -4.22
N ALA A 89 16.91 -7.89 -3.18
CA ALA A 89 17.05 -7.35 -1.82
C ALA A 89 18.01 -6.16 -1.73
N VAL A 90 19.20 -6.28 -2.32
CA VAL A 90 20.18 -5.18 -2.36
C VAL A 90 19.62 -4.02 -3.18
N THR A 91 19.02 -4.29 -4.34
CA THR A 91 18.53 -3.24 -5.25
C THR A 91 17.36 -2.47 -4.65
N THR A 92 16.40 -3.13 -4.00
CA THR A 92 15.24 -2.47 -3.39
C THR A 92 15.63 -1.61 -2.19
N ARG A 93 16.69 -1.98 -1.47
CA ARG A 93 17.18 -1.24 -0.29
C ARG A 93 18.14 -0.10 -0.64
N HIS A 94 18.63 -0.03 -1.87
CA HIS A 94 19.68 0.92 -2.27
C HIS A 94 19.18 2.35 -2.50
N ASP A 95 19.86 3.33 -1.88
CA ASP A 95 19.67 4.79 -1.99
C ASP A 95 18.28 5.33 -1.59
N GLY A 96 17.52 4.64 -0.73
CA GLY A 96 16.29 5.19 -0.14
C GLY A 96 15.20 5.54 -1.17
N ARG A 97 15.30 5.04 -2.41
CA ARG A 97 14.26 5.12 -3.45
C ARG A 97 13.81 3.70 -3.85
N PRO A 98 13.20 2.92 -2.92
CA PRO A 98 12.65 1.59 -3.20
C PRO A 98 11.48 1.58 -4.21
N GLY A 99 10.97 2.78 -4.55
CA GLY A 99 9.87 3.09 -5.46
C GLY A 99 9.58 2.04 -6.53
N ARG A 100 10.54 1.87 -7.45
CA ARG A 100 10.32 1.02 -8.62
C ARG A 100 10.45 -0.47 -8.31
N GLY A 101 11.39 -0.87 -7.45
CA GLY A 101 11.68 -2.28 -7.21
C GLY A 101 10.51 -3.03 -6.57
N ILE A 102 9.93 -2.47 -5.50
CA ILE A 102 8.76 -3.07 -4.85
C ILE A 102 7.54 -3.04 -5.80
N THR A 103 7.31 -1.93 -6.51
CA THR A 103 6.23 -1.84 -7.50
C THR A 103 6.37 -2.89 -8.60
N MET A 104 7.57 -3.07 -9.15
CA MET A 104 7.89 -4.05 -10.20
C MET A 104 7.68 -5.48 -9.72
N LEU A 105 8.16 -5.80 -8.51
CA LEU A 105 7.96 -7.13 -7.91
C LEU A 105 6.49 -7.41 -7.61
N ALA A 106 5.72 -6.43 -7.12
CA ALA A 106 4.29 -6.57 -6.86
C ALA A 106 3.51 -6.75 -8.17
N ALA A 107 3.81 -5.96 -9.21
CA ALA A 107 3.22 -6.10 -10.53
C ALA A 107 3.53 -7.47 -11.17
N ALA A 108 4.77 -7.93 -11.07
CA ALA A 108 5.18 -9.25 -11.53
C ALA A 108 4.46 -10.37 -10.76
N ALA A 109 4.34 -10.27 -9.43
CA ALA A 109 3.65 -11.24 -8.59
C ALA A 109 2.15 -11.40 -8.94
N GLY A 110 1.51 -10.35 -9.44
CA GLY A 110 0.12 -10.42 -9.91
C GLY A 110 -0.10 -11.37 -11.09
N ARG A 111 0.94 -11.64 -11.90
CA ARG A 111 0.89 -12.63 -13.01
C ARG A 111 1.67 -13.90 -12.73
N TRP A 112 2.71 -13.81 -11.92
CA TRP A 112 3.65 -14.88 -11.65
C TRP A 112 3.61 -15.22 -10.16
N PRO A 113 2.73 -16.16 -9.74
CA PRO A 113 2.45 -16.41 -8.33
C PRO A 113 3.66 -16.79 -7.49
N HIS A 114 4.75 -17.26 -8.10
CA HIS A 114 5.98 -17.59 -7.37
C HIS A 114 6.75 -16.34 -6.92
N VAL A 115 6.63 -15.19 -7.60
CA VAL A 115 7.42 -13.98 -7.30
C VAL A 115 7.13 -13.46 -5.89
N GLY A 116 5.87 -13.55 -5.45
CA GLY A 116 5.44 -13.23 -4.07
C GLY A 116 6.27 -13.97 -3.03
N PRO A 117 6.03 -15.27 -2.80
CA PRO A 117 6.69 -16.05 -1.76
C PRO A 117 8.18 -16.29 -1.99
N ARG A 118 8.69 -16.16 -3.22
CA ARG A 118 10.11 -16.40 -3.54
C ARG A 118 10.98 -15.15 -3.48
N CYS A 119 10.38 -13.96 -3.40
CA CYS A 119 11.14 -12.72 -3.41
C CYS A 119 10.43 -11.58 -2.67
N LEU A 120 9.22 -11.20 -3.07
CA LEU A 120 8.56 -10.00 -2.56
C LEU A 120 8.17 -10.11 -1.08
N TYR A 121 7.51 -11.20 -0.68
CA TYR A 121 7.01 -11.34 0.70
C TYR A 121 8.15 -11.41 1.71
N PRO A 122 9.23 -12.20 1.50
CA PRO A 122 10.38 -12.18 2.42
C PRO A 122 11.02 -10.79 2.59
N LEU A 123 11.03 -9.95 1.54
CA LEU A 123 11.54 -8.58 1.65
C LEU A 123 10.66 -7.71 2.56
N LEU A 124 9.35 -7.88 2.47
CA LEU A 124 8.38 -7.12 3.26
C LEU A 124 8.22 -7.68 4.69
N ASP A 125 8.40 -8.98 4.89
CA ASP A 125 8.48 -9.59 6.22
C ASP A 125 9.69 -9.04 7.00
N GLU A 126 10.81 -8.82 6.31
CA GLU A 126 12.02 -8.21 6.91
C GLU A 126 11.85 -6.70 7.16
N ASP A 127 11.23 -5.98 6.22
CA ASP A 127 11.01 -4.53 6.31
C ASP A 127 9.72 -4.10 5.57
N PRO A 128 8.58 -4.03 6.27
CA PRO A 128 7.30 -3.64 5.67
C PRO A 128 7.28 -2.17 5.23
N ALA A 129 8.15 -1.31 5.78
CA ALA A 129 8.23 0.10 5.42
C ALA A 129 8.75 0.30 3.98
N LEU A 130 9.38 -0.71 3.37
CA LEU A 130 9.78 -0.68 1.96
C LEU A 130 8.59 -0.45 1.03
N ALA A 131 7.42 -1.03 1.33
CA ALA A 131 6.20 -0.84 0.53
C ALA A 131 5.66 0.59 0.63
N VAL A 132 5.68 1.17 1.83
CA VAL A 132 5.24 2.56 2.07
C VAL A 132 6.18 3.55 1.39
N THR A 133 7.49 3.37 1.54
CA THR A 133 8.51 4.18 0.89
C THR A 133 8.46 4.05 -0.63
N ALA A 134 8.00 2.90 -1.13
CA ALA A 134 7.83 2.70 -2.57
C ALA A 134 6.63 3.47 -3.16
N GLY A 135 5.72 3.95 -2.31
CA GLY A 135 4.65 4.87 -2.69
C GLY A 135 3.31 4.19 -3.01
N GLY A 136 2.31 5.02 -3.31
CA GLY A 136 0.94 4.59 -3.60
C GLY A 136 0.80 3.47 -4.65
N PRO A 137 1.52 3.50 -5.79
CA PRO A 137 1.45 2.42 -6.79
C PRO A 137 1.85 1.05 -6.25
N ALA A 138 2.87 0.97 -5.39
CA ALA A 138 3.29 -0.28 -4.76
C ALA A 138 2.19 -0.80 -3.83
N LEU A 139 1.65 0.06 -2.96
CA LEU A 139 0.58 -0.29 -2.03
C LEU A 139 -0.70 -0.76 -2.76
N LEU A 140 -1.07 -0.11 -3.87
CA LEU A 140 -2.19 -0.53 -4.71
C LEU A 140 -1.94 -1.89 -5.38
N ALA A 141 -0.72 -2.13 -5.87
CA ALA A 141 -0.36 -3.42 -6.46
C ALA A 141 -0.42 -4.54 -5.41
N LEU A 142 0.10 -4.31 -4.19
CA LEU A 142 0.03 -5.25 -3.08
C LEU A 142 -1.42 -5.56 -2.67
N ALA A 143 -2.28 -4.54 -2.57
CA ALA A 143 -3.70 -4.72 -2.24
C ALA A 143 -4.44 -5.60 -3.26
N GLY A 144 -3.96 -5.66 -4.50
CA GLY A 144 -4.50 -6.50 -5.57
C GLY A 144 -3.96 -7.93 -5.61
N LEU A 145 -2.97 -8.28 -4.80
CA LEU A 145 -2.42 -9.64 -4.77
C LEU A 145 -3.36 -10.56 -3.98
N PRO A 146 -3.85 -11.67 -4.56
CA PRO A 146 -4.76 -12.57 -3.86
C PRO A 146 -4.06 -13.50 -2.87
N SER A 147 -2.74 -13.70 -3.02
CA SER A 147 -1.94 -14.67 -2.26
C SER A 147 -1.05 -14.04 -1.19
N ILE A 148 -1.14 -12.73 -0.97
CA ILE A 148 -0.43 -12.07 0.13
C ILE A 148 -1.27 -12.25 1.39
N GLU A 149 -0.62 -12.61 2.49
CA GLU A 149 -1.28 -12.80 3.78
C GLU A 149 -1.75 -11.45 4.34
N ASP A 150 -2.93 -11.45 4.96
CA ASP A 150 -3.52 -10.23 5.53
C ASP A 150 -2.67 -9.66 6.69
N GLU A 151 -1.96 -10.53 7.43
CA GLU A 151 -1.01 -10.14 8.49
C GLU A 151 0.14 -9.29 7.92
N LEU A 152 0.78 -9.73 6.84
CA LEU A 152 1.84 -8.96 6.18
C LEU A 152 1.33 -7.63 5.62
N LEU A 153 0.13 -7.61 5.04
CA LEU A 153 -0.49 -6.35 4.60
C LEU A 153 -0.81 -5.43 5.79
N ALA A 154 -1.16 -5.97 6.95
CA ALA A 154 -1.38 -5.19 8.17
C ALA A 154 -0.07 -4.59 8.73
N ASP A 155 1.05 -5.32 8.64
CA ASP A 155 2.38 -4.79 8.98
C ASP A 155 2.79 -3.63 8.07
N VAL A 156 2.54 -3.76 6.76
CA VAL A 156 2.71 -2.66 5.79
C VAL A 156 1.79 -1.49 6.14
N LEU A 157 0.53 -1.76 6.49
CA LEU A 157 -0.43 -0.73 6.89
C LEU A 157 0.03 0.05 8.12
N ALA A 158 0.62 -0.62 9.10
CA ALA A 158 1.11 -0.03 10.34
C ALA A 158 2.33 0.89 10.13
N CYS A 159 3.03 0.73 9.01
CA CYS A 159 4.16 1.58 8.64
C CYS A 159 3.76 2.89 7.94
N VAL A 160 2.48 3.08 7.61
CA VAL A 160 2.00 4.32 6.97
C VAL A 160 2.02 5.47 7.99
N PRO A 161 2.69 6.60 7.72
CA PRO A 161 2.78 7.71 8.67
C PRO A 161 1.41 8.31 9.03
N ASP A 162 1.29 8.83 10.24
CA ASP A 162 0.18 9.67 10.69
C ASP A 162 0.72 11.09 11.01
N PRO A 163 0.27 12.15 10.31
CA PRO A 163 -0.75 12.16 9.26
C PRO A 163 -0.31 11.47 7.96
N THR A 164 -1.26 10.81 7.29
CA THR A 164 -1.00 10.11 6.01
C THR A 164 -0.58 11.10 4.92
N PRO A 165 0.57 10.89 4.25
CA PRO A 165 1.00 11.73 3.13
C PRO A 165 -0.02 11.76 1.99
N PRO A 166 -0.24 12.92 1.32
CA PRO A 166 -1.28 13.08 0.29
C PRO A 166 -1.22 12.05 -0.85
N ASP A 167 -0.02 11.63 -1.25
CA ASP A 167 0.22 10.64 -2.30
C ASP A 167 -0.12 9.20 -1.90
N LEU A 168 -0.24 8.92 -0.58
CA LEU A 168 -0.58 7.60 -0.05
C LEU A 168 -2.05 7.46 0.33
N VAL A 169 -2.79 8.55 0.47
CA VAL A 169 -4.17 8.58 0.99
C VAL A 169 -5.09 7.56 0.30
N VAL A 170 -5.07 7.50 -1.04
CA VAL A 170 -5.92 6.57 -1.80
C VAL A 170 -5.50 5.11 -1.56
N ALA A 171 -4.20 4.83 -1.62
CA ALA A 171 -3.70 3.46 -1.47
C ALA A 171 -3.90 2.94 -0.03
N TYR A 172 -3.73 3.81 0.96
CA TYR A 172 -4.00 3.50 2.36
C TYR A 172 -5.47 3.14 2.60
N ALA A 173 -6.39 3.91 2.02
CA ALA A 173 -7.82 3.60 2.08
C ALA A 173 -8.16 2.25 1.41
N VAL A 174 -7.54 1.94 0.27
CA VAL A 174 -7.71 0.65 -0.41
C VAL A 174 -7.22 -0.52 0.47
N LEU A 175 -6.05 -0.40 1.10
CA LEU A 175 -5.55 -1.42 2.02
C LEU A 175 -6.45 -1.59 3.25
N ARG A 176 -6.91 -0.50 3.86
CA ARG A 176 -7.85 -0.54 5.00
C ARG A 176 -9.18 -1.21 4.64
N ILE A 177 -9.67 -1.00 3.42
CA ILE A 177 -10.86 -1.69 2.91
C ILE A 177 -10.58 -3.17 2.68
N ARG A 178 -9.43 -3.53 2.08
CA ARG A 178 -9.03 -4.91 1.84
C ARG A 178 -8.94 -5.70 3.15
N LEU A 179 -8.38 -5.08 4.18
CA LEU A 179 -8.15 -5.65 5.51
C LEU A 179 -9.30 -5.46 6.49
N LEU A 180 -10.51 -5.09 6.05
CA LEU A 180 -11.60 -4.78 6.97
C LEU A 180 -11.90 -5.95 7.92
N GLU A 181 -12.08 -7.16 7.39
CA GLU A 181 -12.46 -8.34 8.16
C GLU A 181 -11.34 -8.72 9.14
N TYR A 182 -10.10 -8.83 8.63
CA TYR A 182 -8.90 -9.06 9.45
C TYR A 182 -8.81 -8.08 10.62
N ARG A 183 -8.95 -6.77 10.37
CA ARG A 183 -8.85 -5.73 11.41
C ARG A 183 -9.99 -5.79 12.43
N ILE A 184 -11.18 -6.22 12.04
CA ILE A 184 -12.31 -6.42 12.97
C ILE A 184 -12.02 -7.63 13.86
N ASP A 185 -11.49 -8.71 13.30
CA ASP A 185 -11.21 -9.96 14.01
C ASP A 185 -10.02 -9.82 14.97
N THR A 186 -9.01 -9.00 14.63
CA THR A 186 -7.84 -8.74 15.46
C THR A 186 -7.99 -7.55 16.41
N ALA A 187 -9.12 -6.85 16.39
CA ALA A 187 -9.36 -5.70 17.25
C ALA A 187 -9.39 -6.10 18.74
N GLY A 188 -8.83 -5.26 19.61
CA GLY A 188 -8.76 -5.48 21.06
C GLY A 188 -10.11 -5.39 21.78
N GLY A 189 -11.19 -5.03 21.08
CA GLY A 189 -12.54 -5.09 21.62
C GLY A 189 -13.58 -4.33 20.79
N PRO A 190 -14.85 -4.32 21.23
CA PRO A 190 -15.96 -3.77 20.43
C PRO A 190 -15.85 -2.25 20.16
N ALA A 191 -15.18 -1.48 21.03
CA ALA A 191 -14.94 -0.06 20.83
C ALA A 191 -13.97 0.20 19.65
N GLU A 192 -12.88 -0.57 19.57
CA GLU A 192 -11.95 -0.48 18.45
C GLU A 192 -12.63 -0.95 17.15
N GLN A 193 -13.41 -2.03 17.19
CA GLN A 193 -14.21 -2.49 16.04
C GLN A 193 -15.16 -1.39 15.53
N ALA A 194 -15.81 -0.65 16.44
CA ALA A 194 -16.67 0.47 16.06
C ALA A 194 -15.87 1.60 15.38
N GLY A 195 -14.69 1.94 15.91
CA GLY A 195 -13.78 2.90 15.29
C GLY A 195 -13.30 2.48 13.89
N ILE A 196 -13.01 1.20 13.69
CA ILE A 196 -12.67 0.64 12.38
C ILE A 196 -13.83 0.83 11.39
N LEU A 197 -15.08 0.61 11.81
CA LEU A 197 -16.25 0.81 10.95
C LEU A 197 -16.47 2.29 10.56
N VAL A 198 -16.21 3.23 11.47
CA VAL A 198 -16.24 4.67 11.14
C VAL A 198 -15.24 4.98 10.04
N ASN A 199 -14.01 4.52 10.25
CA ASN A 199 -12.89 4.70 9.34
C ASN A 199 -13.19 4.07 7.97
N HIS A 200 -13.76 2.87 7.95
CA HIS A 200 -14.17 2.19 6.72
C HIS A 200 -15.21 3.00 5.92
N GLY A 201 -16.20 3.60 6.59
CA GLY A 201 -17.17 4.48 5.92
C GLY A 201 -16.51 5.74 5.31
N ASN A 202 -15.49 6.28 5.96
CA ASN A 202 -14.71 7.41 5.44
C ASN A 202 -13.86 7.00 4.23
N ASP A 203 -13.21 5.84 4.26
CA ASP A 203 -12.45 5.30 3.12
C ASP A 203 -13.33 5.09 1.89
N LEU A 204 -14.51 4.48 2.10
CA LEU A 204 -15.47 4.29 1.02
C LEU A 204 -15.97 5.61 0.45
N THR A 205 -16.14 6.63 1.30
CA THR A 205 -16.51 7.98 0.84
C THR A 205 -15.42 8.62 -0.01
N LEU A 206 -14.16 8.50 0.42
CA LEU A 206 -12.99 8.97 -0.31
C LEU A 206 -12.90 8.32 -1.70
N LEU A 207 -13.20 7.02 -1.81
CA LEU A 207 -13.19 6.27 -3.06
C LEU A 207 -14.49 6.40 -3.88
N GLY A 208 -15.43 7.27 -3.50
CA GLY A 208 -16.68 7.48 -4.24
C GLY A 208 -17.75 6.38 -4.06
N ARG A 209 -17.52 5.40 -3.19
CA ARG A 209 -18.43 4.26 -2.93
C ARG A 209 -19.51 4.63 -1.91
N HIS A 210 -20.33 5.63 -2.24
CA HIS A 210 -21.21 6.30 -1.28
C HIS A 210 -22.31 5.41 -0.67
N GLU A 211 -22.87 4.46 -1.40
CA GLU A 211 -23.89 3.54 -0.85
C GLU A 211 -23.29 2.56 0.17
N GLU A 212 -22.09 2.07 -0.09
CA GLU A 212 -21.35 1.23 0.84
C GLU A 212 -20.91 2.04 2.06
N ALA A 213 -20.46 3.27 1.85
CA ALA A 213 -20.09 4.19 2.92
C ALA A 213 -21.28 4.42 3.88
N ALA A 214 -22.47 4.72 3.35
CA ALA A 214 -23.66 4.93 4.16
C ALA A 214 -24.03 3.68 4.98
N ARG A 215 -23.90 2.48 4.41
CA ARG A 215 -24.10 1.21 5.14
C ARG A 215 -23.07 1.02 6.25
N ALA A 216 -21.80 1.31 5.98
CA ALA A 216 -20.73 1.24 6.98
C ALA A 216 -20.92 2.25 8.11
N GLY A 217 -21.28 3.51 7.79
CA GLY A 217 -21.58 4.55 8.79
C GLY A 217 -22.73 4.15 9.70
N LEU A 218 -23.80 3.57 9.15
CA LEU A 218 -24.91 3.06 9.97
C LEU A 218 -24.48 1.92 10.90
N ARG A 219 -23.62 1.00 10.42
CA ARG A 219 -23.05 -0.08 11.27
C ARG A 219 -22.22 0.49 12.41
N ALA A 220 -21.43 1.54 12.15
CA ALA A 220 -20.65 2.22 13.17
C ALA A 220 -21.54 2.87 14.24
N VAL A 221 -22.58 3.60 13.84
CA VAL A 221 -23.58 4.19 14.75
C VAL A 221 -24.18 3.11 15.65
N ARG A 222 -24.64 1.99 15.07
CA ARG A 222 -25.22 0.87 15.83
C ARG A 222 -24.21 0.17 16.76
N ALA A 223 -22.92 0.21 16.43
CA ALA A 223 -21.88 -0.35 17.29
C ALA A 223 -21.69 0.53 18.54
N PHE A 224 -21.56 1.86 18.36
CA PHE A 224 -21.46 2.78 19.48
C PHE A 224 -22.74 2.89 20.31
N GLU A 225 -23.92 2.74 19.72
CA GLU A 225 -25.18 2.65 20.48
C GLU A 225 -25.21 1.46 21.45
N ARG A 226 -24.70 0.30 21.01
CA ARG A 226 -24.62 -0.89 21.88
C ARG A 226 -23.62 -0.67 23.02
N LEU A 227 -22.48 -0.06 22.73
CA LEU A 227 -21.48 0.30 23.75
C LEU A 227 -22.02 1.32 24.76
N ALA A 228 -22.73 2.34 24.30
CA ALA A 228 -23.32 3.36 25.15
C ALA A 228 -24.50 2.86 26.00
N ALA A 229 -25.10 1.71 25.67
CA ALA A 229 -26.12 1.11 26.52
C ALA A 229 -25.54 0.70 27.89
N ASP A 230 -24.27 0.28 27.92
CA ASP A 230 -23.56 -0.11 29.13
C ASP A 230 -22.74 1.05 29.72
N GLN A 231 -22.14 1.89 28.86
CA GLN A 231 -21.25 2.99 29.25
C GLN A 231 -21.60 4.29 28.51
N PRO A 232 -22.74 4.92 28.83
CA PRO A 232 -23.23 6.08 28.10
C PRO A 232 -22.27 7.28 28.16
N GLU A 233 -21.72 7.57 29.34
CA GLU A 233 -20.79 8.68 29.56
C GLU A 233 -19.52 8.56 28.72
N THR A 234 -19.12 7.33 28.38
CA THR A 234 -17.91 7.05 27.60
C THR A 234 -18.14 7.17 26.09
N TYR A 235 -19.26 6.65 25.58
CA TYR A 235 -19.44 6.43 24.14
C TYR A 235 -20.45 7.34 23.46
N GLU A 236 -21.19 8.15 24.21
CA GLU A 236 -22.21 9.03 23.64
C GLU A 236 -21.62 10.05 22.65
N ALA A 237 -20.43 10.59 22.93
CA ALA A 237 -19.74 11.49 22.01
C ALA A 237 -19.37 10.79 20.68
N ASP A 238 -19.03 9.51 20.73
CA ASP A 238 -18.65 8.73 19.53
C ASP A 238 -19.88 8.34 18.69
N ILE A 239 -21.05 8.18 19.30
CA ILE A 239 -22.33 8.12 18.56
C ILE A 239 -22.53 9.42 17.78
N GLY A 240 -22.33 10.58 18.42
CA GLY A 240 -22.45 11.89 17.79
C GLY A 240 -21.52 12.04 16.58
N LYS A 241 -20.23 11.74 16.75
CA LYS A 241 -19.24 11.76 15.65
C LYS A 241 -19.62 10.80 14.51
N SER A 242 -20.04 9.58 14.85
CA SER A 242 -20.43 8.57 13.85
C SER A 242 -21.68 8.98 13.07
N LEU A 243 -22.66 9.58 13.74
CA LEU A 243 -23.85 10.14 13.10
C LEU A 243 -23.52 11.31 12.17
N THR A 244 -22.58 12.18 12.54
CA THR A 244 -22.09 13.26 11.65
C THR A 244 -21.51 12.68 10.36
N ASN A 245 -20.65 11.66 10.47
CA ASN A 245 -20.09 10.99 9.30
C ASN A 245 -21.18 10.30 8.46
N HIS A 246 -22.13 9.62 9.11
CA HIS A 246 -23.24 8.98 8.43
C HIS A 246 -24.16 9.98 7.71
N ALA A 247 -24.47 11.12 8.32
CA ALA A 247 -25.24 12.19 7.70
C ALA A 247 -24.53 12.76 6.46
N ASN A 248 -23.22 12.95 6.53
CA ASN A 248 -22.42 13.39 5.38
C ASN A 248 -22.47 12.37 4.23
N GLN A 249 -22.42 11.07 4.54
CA GLN A 249 -22.56 9.99 3.55
C GLN A 249 -23.96 9.98 2.91
N LEU A 250 -25.02 10.15 3.70
CA LEU A 250 -26.39 10.27 3.22
C LEU A 250 -26.58 11.51 2.33
N SER A 251 -25.97 12.64 2.69
CA SER A 251 -26.01 13.86 1.89
C SER A 251 -25.35 13.68 0.52
N ARG A 252 -24.23 12.93 0.44
CA ARG A 252 -23.58 12.60 -0.84
C ARG A 252 -24.44 11.72 -1.75
N LEU A 253 -25.39 10.98 -1.18
CA LEU A 253 -26.40 10.20 -1.92
C LEU A 253 -27.66 11.02 -2.26
N GLY A 254 -27.74 12.31 -1.90
CA GLY A 254 -28.94 13.13 -2.08
C GLY A 254 -30.10 12.77 -1.13
N ARG A 255 -29.86 11.95 -0.10
CA ARG A 255 -30.87 11.53 0.90
C ARG A 255 -31.04 12.56 2.01
N SER A 256 -31.34 13.80 1.60
CA SER A 256 -31.37 14.97 2.49
C SER A 256 -32.28 14.82 3.71
N PRO A 257 -33.51 14.27 3.62
CA PRO A 257 -34.37 14.10 4.79
C PRO A 257 -33.74 13.21 5.88
N GLU A 258 -33.06 12.14 5.47
CA GLU A 258 -32.41 11.21 6.38
C GLU A 258 -31.13 11.81 6.98
N ALA A 259 -30.37 12.56 6.17
CA ALA A 259 -29.20 13.29 6.66
C ALA A 259 -29.58 14.34 7.72
N VAL A 260 -30.67 15.10 7.50
CA VAL A 260 -31.19 16.06 8.48
C VAL A 260 -31.63 15.37 9.76
N ALA A 261 -32.39 14.26 9.66
CA ALA A 261 -32.80 13.50 10.83
C ALA A 261 -31.61 12.97 11.66
N ALA A 262 -30.53 12.54 10.99
CA ALA A 262 -29.29 12.15 11.66
C ALA A 262 -28.61 13.35 12.35
N GLN A 263 -28.52 14.52 11.68
CA GLN A 263 -27.97 15.74 12.26
C GLN A 263 -28.79 16.29 13.45
N ASP A 264 -30.11 16.21 13.40
CA ASP A 264 -30.97 16.59 14.54
C ASP A 264 -30.68 15.73 15.77
N ARG A 265 -30.32 14.45 15.56
CA ARG A 265 -29.88 13.58 16.63
C ARG A 265 -28.49 13.94 17.14
N VAL A 266 -27.55 14.29 16.24
CA VAL A 266 -26.22 14.81 16.62
C VAL A 266 -26.36 16.02 17.54
N VAL A 267 -27.18 17.01 17.17
CA VAL A 267 -27.40 18.22 17.96
C VAL A 267 -27.99 17.91 19.33
N ARG A 268 -28.95 16.97 19.42
CA ARG A 268 -29.51 16.55 20.72
C ARG A 268 -28.46 15.92 21.63
N ILE A 269 -27.62 15.05 21.08
CA ILE A 269 -26.52 14.41 21.83
C ILE A 269 -25.55 15.47 22.36
N PHE A 270 -24.99 16.31 21.49
CA PHE A 270 -24.00 17.29 21.92
C PHE A 270 -24.57 18.38 22.85
N ARG A 271 -25.85 18.74 22.72
CA ARG A 271 -26.52 19.61 23.71
C ARG A 271 -26.61 18.96 25.09
N ARG A 272 -26.91 17.66 25.15
CA ARG A 272 -26.96 16.92 26.42
C ARG A 272 -25.57 16.82 27.05
N LEU A 273 -24.56 16.46 26.26
CA LEU A 273 -23.17 16.38 26.72
C LEU A 273 -22.68 17.73 27.27
N HIS A 274 -22.90 18.83 26.54
CA HIS A 274 -22.52 20.16 27.01
C HIS A 274 -23.29 20.62 28.26
N ALA A 275 -24.54 20.17 28.44
CA ALA A 275 -25.28 20.46 29.66
C ALA A 275 -24.77 19.67 30.88
N GLN A 276 -24.11 18.52 30.65
CA GLN A 276 -23.50 17.69 31.69
C GLN A 276 -22.07 18.16 32.02
N ASP A 277 -21.36 18.73 31.04
CA ASP A 277 -20.02 19.29 31.18
C ASP A 277 -19.88 20.60 30.35
N PRO A 278 -20.18 21.77 30.96
CA PRO A 278 -20.27 23.05 30.24
C PRO A 278 -18.92 23.76 29.96
N GLU A 279 -17.80 23.24 30.47
CA GLU A 279 -16.46 23.86 30.34
C GLU A 279 -15.76 23.51 29.01
#